data_AF-A0A1V5MCV1-F1
#
_entry.id   AF-A0A1V5MCV1-F1
#
_cell.length_a   1.000
_cell.length_b   1.000
_cell.length_c   1.000
_cell.angle_alpha   90.00
_cell.angle_beta   90.00
_cell.angle_gamma   90.00
#
_symmetry.space_group_name_H-M   'P 1'
#
loop_
_entity.id
_entity.type
_entity.pdbx_description
1 polymer ?
#
loop_
_entity_poly.entity_id
_entity_poly.type
_entity_poly.pdbx_seq_one_letter_code
_entity_poly.pdbx_strand_id
1 'polypeptide(L)'
;MKGLTVLFLLLLLFATGCGRKSDQASSDRLQGPASTLKEYGGVMGNALKKARSIDVLVPLRQTIETFKVQEGRYPASLEELVEKKYLPEMVKPPAGSRLVYDARKGSVSLAPEGGG
;
A
#
# COMPACT_ATOMS: atom_id res chain seq x y z
N MET A 1 12.45 -45.62 -31.39
CA MET A 1 13.72 -44.97 -30.98
C MET A 1 13.95 -43.62 -31.68
N LYS A 2 12.92 -42.77 -31.79
CA LYS A 2 13.01 -41.42 -32.39
C LYS A 2 12.52 -40.33 -31.41
N GLY A 3 11.70 -40.70 -30.42
CA GLY A 3 11.30 -39.81 -29.33
C GLY A 3 12.36 -39.66 -28.22
N LEU A 4 13.23 -40.66 -28.03
CA LEU A 4 14.29 -40.61 -27.01
C LEU A 4 15.38 -39.58 -27.37
N THR A 5 15.66 -39.39 -28.66
CA THR A 5 16.59 -38.37 -29.17
C THR A 5 16.03 -36.95 -29.05
N VAL A 6 14.71 -36.77 -29.17
CA VAL A 6 14.05 -35.46 -29.00
C VAL A 6 14.03 -35.02 -27.53
N LEU A 7 13.84 -35.96 -26.60
CA LEU A 7 13.83 -35.68 -25.16
C LEU A 7 15.21 -35.24 -24.64
N PHE A 8 16.29 -35.82 -25.17
CA PHE A 8 17.66 -35.44 -24.79
C PHE A 8 18.07 -34.06 -25.33
N LEU A 9 17.57 -33.69 -26.52
CA LEU A 9 17.84 -32.38 -27.14
C LEU A 9 17.14 -31.23 -26.39
N LEU A 10 15.98 -31.49 -25.79
CA LEU A 10 15.22 -30.49 -25.03
C LEU A 10 15.85 -30.18 -23.66
N LEU A 11 16.59 -31.13 -23.07
CA LEU A 11 17.22 -30.97 -21.75
C LEU A 11 18.48 -30.08 -21.79
N LEU A 12 19.17 -30.03 -22.94
CA LEU A 12 20.39 -29.23 -23.12
C LEU A 12 20.12 -27.72 -23.26
N LEU A 13 18.88 -27.32 -23.56
CA LEU A 13 18.53 -25.89 -23.66
C LEU A 13 18.41 -25.19 -22.29
N PHE A 14 18.29 -25.93 -21.19
CA PHE A 14 18.13 -25.33 -19.85
C PHE A 14 19.48 -24.96 -19.16
N ALA A 15 20.62 -25.27 -19.76
CA ALA A 15 21.95 -25.09 -19.16
C ALA A 15 22.74 -23.89 -19.70
N THR A 16 22.09 -22.92 -20.36
CA THR A 16 22.74 -21.66 -20.79
C THR A 16 22.16 -20.46 -20.06
N GLY A 17 22.55 -20.34 -18.78
CA GLY A 17 22.13 -19.25 -17.90
C GLY A 17 23.26 -18.76 -16.99
N CYS A 18 24.42 -18.42 -17.57
CA CYS A 18 25.52 -17.77 -16.85
C CYS A 18 25.88 -16.47 -17.59
N GLY A 19 25.67 -15.32 -16.93
CA GLY A 19 26.38 -14.08 -17.27
C GLY A 19 25.55 -12.80 -17.21
N ARG A 20 25.65 -12.07 -16.09
CA ARG A 20 25.98 -10.64 -16.12
C ARG A 20 26.63 -10.20 -14.80
N LYS A 21 27.87 -9.76 -14.95
CA LYS A 21 28.69 -9.01 -13.99
C LYS A 21 28.10 -7.59 -13.90
N SER A 22 27.89 -7.07 -12.70
CA SER A 22 27.61 -5.64 -12.51
C SER A 22 28.69 -5.08 -11.59
N ASP A 23 29.51 -4.21 -12.18
CA ASP A 23 30.46 -3.36 -11.47
C ASP A 23 29.72 -2.25 -10.69
N GLN A 24 30.25 -1.97 -9.50
CA GLN A 24 30.22 -0.72 -8.73
C GLN A 24 28.87 -0.02 -8.46
N ALA A 25 28.44 -0.14 -7.20
CA ALA A 25 27.93 1.01 -6.45
C ALA A 25 28.77 1.17 -5.19
N SER A 26 29.64 2.16 -5.22
CA SER A 26 30.29 2.73 -4.04
C SER A 26 29.21 3.14 -3.05
N SER A 27 29.24 2.60 -1.83
CA SER A 27 28.97 3.42 -0.67
C SER A 27 29.86 2.96 0.46
N ASP A 28 30.69 3.92 0.82
CA ASP A 28 31.63 3.95 1.89
C ASP A 28 31.03 3.40 3.21
N ARG A 29 31.91 2.74 3.96
CA ARG A 29 31.64 2.19 5.28
C ARG A 29 31.26 3.32 6.24
N LEU A 30 30.05 3.25 6.78
CA LEU A 30 29.84 3.50 8.21
C LEU A 30 28.91 2.40 8.78
N GLN A 31 29.39 1.15 8.67
CA GLN A 31 28.92 0.05 9.52
C GLN A 31 29.36 0.33 10.96
N GLY A 32 28.50 1.00 11.72
CA GLY A 32 28.50 0.97 13.18
C GLY A 32 27.19 0.33 13.66
N PRO A 33 27.17 -0.44 14.76
CA PRO A 33 25.94 -1.01 15.34
C PRO A 33 24.85 0.02 15.69
N ALA A 34 25.20 1.31 15.67
CA ALA A 34 24.32 2.43 15.99
C ALA A 34 23.55 2.98 14.77
N SER A 35 24.06 2.83 13.53
CA SER A 35 23.35 3.30 12.32
C SER A 35 22.17 2.40 11.96
N THR A 36 22.31 1.08 12.20
CA THR A 36 21.23 0.11 12.01
C THR A 36 20.07 0.32 12.97
N LEU A 37 20.32 0.77 14.21
CA LEU A 37 19.26 1.00 15.19
C LEU A 37 18.42 2.24 14.86
N LYS A 38 19.04 3.30 14.34
CA LYS A 38 18.34 4.52 13.91
C LYS A 38 17.54 4.28 12.63
N GLU A 39 18.08 3.53 11.68
CA GLU A 39 17.35 3.11 10.48
C GLU A 39 16.23 2.13 10.80
N TYR A 40 16.46 1.14 11.68
CA TYR A 40 15.44 0.21 12.17
C TYR A 40 14.31 0.92 12.92
N GLY A 41 14.66 1.85 13.81
CA GLY A 41 13.69 2.70 14.51
C GLY A 41 12.91 3.62 13.56
N GLY A 42 13.57 4.15 12.52
CA GLY A 42 12.94 4.96 11.49
C GLY A 42 11.93 4.17 10.63
N VAL A 43 12.28 2.96 10.18
CA VAL A 43 11.36 2.10 9.41
C VAL A 43 10.20 1.61 10.28
N MET A 44 10.44 1.25 11.55
CA MET A 44 9.36 0.87 12.47
C MET A 44 8.44 2.06 12.79
N GLY A 45 8.98 3.26 13.02
CA GLY A 45 8.18 4.45 13.28
C GLY A 45 7.29 4.84 12.09
N ASN A 46 7.84 4.76 10.88
CA ASN A 46 7.07 5.01 9.65
C ASN A 46 6.03 3.92 9.39
N ALA A 47 6.35 2.65 9.65
CA ALA A 47 5.40 1.55 9.57
C ALA A 47 4.25 1.70 10.58
N LEU A 48 4.56 2.09 11.83
CA LEU A 48 3.55 2.37 12.87
C LEU A 48 2.66 3.54 12.48
N LYS A 49 3.25 4.62 11.96
CA LYS A 49 2.51 5.80 11.50
C LYS A 49 1.58 5.46 10.33
N LYS A 50 2.07 4.63 9.40
CA LYS A 50 1.27 4.10 8.29
C LYS A 50 0.16 3.18 8.80
N ALA A 51 0.44 2.29 9.75
CA ALA A 51 -0.56 1.41 10.36
C ALA A 51 -1.67 2.21 11.07
N ARG A 52 -1.33 3.24 11.86
CA ARG A 52 -2.31 4.13 12.51
C ARG A 52 -3.16 4.91 11.49
N SER A 53 -2.57 5.33 10.38
CA SER A 53 -3.32 6.00 9.30
C SER A 53 -4.24 5.06 8.52
N ILE A 54 -3.87 3.77 8.41
CA ILE A 54 -4.69 2.72 7.79
C ILE A 54 -5.92 2.46 8.66
N ASP A 55 -5.77 2.50 9.98
CA ASP A 55 -6.81 2.13 10.95
C ASP A 55 -8.11 2.95 10.79
N VAL A 56 -7.99 4.25 10.49
CA VAL A 56 -9.16 5.14 10.30
C VAL A 56 -9.78 4.98 8.90
N LEU A 57 -8.96 4.70 7.87
CA LEU A 57 -9.41 4.68 6.48
C LEU A 57 -10.04 3.35 6.06
N VAL A 58 -9.62 2.24 6.66
CA VAL A 58 -10.16 0.89 6.37
C VAL A 58 -11.67 0.79 6.61
N PRO A 59 -12.20 1.13 7.81
CA PRO A 59 -13.64 1.02 8.05
C PRO A 59 -14.43 1.94 7.12
N LEU A 60 -13.94 3.15 6.86
CA LEU A 60 -14.62 4.10 5.99
C LEU A 60 -14.70 3.60 4.54
N ARG A 61 -13.62 3.03 4.00
CA ARG A 61 -13.61 2.41 2.66
C ARG A 61 -14.59 1.25 2.56
N GLN A 62 -14.63 0.40 3.58
CA GLN A 62 -15.57 -0.72 3.62
C GLN A 62 -17.03 -0.24 3.61
N THR A 63 -17.34 0.81 4.37
CA THR A 63 -18.67 1.42 4.38
C THR A 63 -19.03 2.04 3.04
N ILE A 64 -18.09 2.75 2.38
CA ILE A 64 -18.30 3.34 1.05
C ILE A 64 -18.60 2.26 0.01
N GLU A 65 -17.85 1.16 -0.01
CA GLU A 65 -18.11 0.04 -0.92
C GLU A 65 -19.45 -0.64 -0.61
N THR A 66 -19.80 -0.77 0.67
CA THR A 66 -21.11 -1.30 1.08
C THR A 66 -22.26 -0.42 0.59
N PHE A 67 -22.13 0.91 0.74
CA PHE A 67 -23.07 1.89 0.21
C PHE A 67 -23.20 1.75 -1.31
N LYS A 68 -22.08 1.64 -2.02
CA LYS A 68 -22.07 1.43 -3.47
C LYS A 68 -22.81 0.16 -3.89
N VAL A 69 -22.61 -0.94 -3.18
CA VAL A 69 -23.29 -2.21 -3.46
C VAL A 69 -24.80 -2.10 -3.25
N GLN A 70 -25.25 -1.37 -2.22
CA GLN A 70 -26.68 -1.24 -1.90
C GLN A 70 -27.40 -0.19 -2.75
N GLU A 71 -26.78 0.97 -2.98
CA GLU A 71 -27.38 2.13 -3.64
C GLU A 71 -27.02 2.20 -5.14
N GLY A 72 -26.11 1.35 -5.61
CA GLY A 72 -25.64 1.32 -7.00
C GLY A 72 -24.73 2.50 -7.39
N ARG A 73 -24.36 3.35 -6.45
CA ARG A 73 -23.49 4.53 -6.66
C ARG A 73 -22.63 4.81 -5.44
N TYR A 74 -21.55 5.56 -5.64
CA TYR A 74 -20.80 6.11 -4.51
C TYR A 74 -21.61 7.19 -3.76
N PRO A 75 -21.38 7.37 -2.45
CA PRO A 75 -21.99 8.45 -1.71
C PRO A 75 -21.48 9.80 -2.24
N ALA A 76 -22.31 10.83 -2.21
CA ALA A 76 -21.96 12.17 -2.66
C ALA A 76 -20.99 12.85 -1.69
N SER A 77 -21.09 12.52 -0.41
CA SER A 77 -20.19 12.98 0.64
C SER A 77 -20.05 11.92 1.73
N LEU A 78 -19.09 12.10 2.65
CA LEU A 78 -18.94 11.17 3.77
C LEU A 78 -20.09 11.32 4.79
N GLU A 79 -20.68 12.50 4.87
CA GLU A 79 -21.83 12.81 5.74
C GLU A 79 -23.08 12.02 5.31
N GLU A 80 -23.24 11.75 4.00
CA GLU A 80 -24.35 10.93 3.51
C GLU A 80 -24.35 9.54 4.16
N LEU A 81 -23.16 8.98 4.44
CA LEU A 81 -23.05 7.69 5.13
C LEU A 81 -23.63 7.74 6.55
N VAL A 82 -23.53 8.89 7.22
CA VAL A 82 -24.09 9.09 8.56
C VAL A 82 -25.59 9.34 8.51
N GLU A 83 -26.04 10.17 7.57
CA GLU A 83 -27.47 10.45 7.36
C GLU A 83 -28.24 9.17 7.04
N LYS A 84 -27.66 8.33 6.18
CA LYS A 84 -28.22 7.04 5.75
C LYS A 84 -27.94 5.90 6.72
N LYS A 85 -27.32 6.18 7.87
CA LYS A 85 -27.05 5.20 8.95
C LYS A 85 -26.11 4.05 8.57
N TYR A 86 -25.34 4.19 7.49
CA TYR A 86 -24.23 3.29 7.16
C TYR A 86 -23.04 3.50 8.10
N LEU A 87 -22.93 4.70 8.67
CA LEU A 87 -21.94 5.06 9.68
C LEU A 87 -22.66 5.71 10.88
N PRO A 88 -22.40 5.30 12.12
CA PRO A 88 -23.11 5.84 13.28
C PRO A 88 -22.78 7.33 13.54
N GLU A 89 -21.52 7.70 13.32
CA GLU A 89 -21.01 9.07 13.44
C GLU A 89 -19.80 9.24 12.53
N MET A 90 -19.51 10.48 12.13
CA MET A 90 -18.30 10.81 11.37
C MET A 90 -17.04 10.52 12.19
N VAL A 91 -16.15 9.68 11.64
CA VAL A 91 -14.87 9.40 12.28
C VAL A 91 -13.98 10.63 12.24
N LYS A 92 -13.43 11.02 13.39
CA LYS A 92 -12.50 12.15 13.46
C LYS A 92 -11.13 11.73 12.90
N PRO A 93 -10.55 12.49 11.95
CA PRO A 93 -9.20 12.21 11.48
C PRO A 93 -8.18 12.39 12.62
N PRO A 94 -7.02 11.72 12.54
CA PRO A 94 -5.94 11.92 13.50
C PRO A 94 -5.40 13.36 13.43
N ALA A 95 -4.85 13.85 14.55
CA ALA A 95 -4.39 15.24 14.68
C ALA A 95 -3.40 15.66 13.57
N GLY A 96 -3.61 16.86 13.03
CA GLY A 96 -2.80 17.41 11.92
C GLY A 96 -3.12 16.79 10.56
N SER A 97 -4.28 16.15 10.43
CA SER A 97 -4.76 15.61 9.16
C SER A 97 -6.26 15.83 8.98
N ARG A 98 -6.69 15.85 7.72
CA ARG A 98 -8.09 15.93 7.31
C ARG A 98 -8.45 14.77 6.39
N LEU A 99 -9.70 14.32 6.45
CA LEU A 99 -10.24 13.38 5.47
C LEU A 99 -10.49 14.13 4.16
N VAL A 100 -10.05 13.52 3.06
CA VAL A 100 -10.33 13.98 1.70
C VAL A 100 -11.06 12.86 0.99
N TYR A 101 -12.25 13.18 0.48
CA TYR A 101 -13.11 12.25 -0.21
C TYR A 101 -13.31 12.64 -1.67
N ASP A 102 -13.21 11.67 -2.57
CA ASP A 102 -13.51 11.80 -3.99
C ASP A 102 -14.75 10.95 -4.32
N ALA A 103 -15.89 11.61 -4.51
CA ALA A 103 -17.17 10.98 -4.81
C ALA A 103 -17.22 10.29 -6.19
N ARG A 104 -16.37 10.71 -7.14
CA ARG A 104 -16.34 10.09 -8.47
C ARG A 104 -15.70 8.71 -8.43
N LYS A 105 -14.69 8.57 -7.58
CA LYS A 105 -13.93 7.32 -7.42
C LYS A 105 -14.34 6.51 -6.20
N GLY A 106 -15.10 7.09 -5.27
CA GLY A 106 -15.40 6.47 -3.99
C GLY A 106 -14.19 6.34 -3.06
N SER A 107 -13.13 7.13 -3.29
CA SER A 107 -11.88 6.98 -2.53
C SER A 107 -11.79 7.98 -1.40
N VAL A 108 -11.35 7.52 -0.24
CA VAL A 108 -10.99 8.36 0.91
C VAL A 108 -9.50 8.25 1.25
N SER A 109 -8.90 9.41 1.56
CA SER A 109 -7.49 9.58 1.90
C SER A 109 -7.33 10.60 3.03
N LEU A 110 -6.17 10.58 3.70
CA LEU A 110 -5.79 11.60 4.66
C LEU A 110 -4.85 12.61 3.99
N ALA A 111 -5.15 13.90 4.13
CA ALA A 111 -4.26 14.98 3.74
C ALA A 111 -3.77 15.71 5.00
N PRO A 112 -2.54 16.26 5.02
CA PRO A 112 -2.08 17.09 6.14
C PRO A 112 -2.97 18.32 6.30
N GLU A 113 -3.33 18.63 7.53
CA GLU A 113 -4.07 19.82 7.90
C GLU A 113 -3.08 20.99 7.98
N GLY A 114 -2.91 21.73 6.87
CA GLY A 114 -2.02 22.90 6.80
C GLY A 114 -0.94 22.89 5.72
N GLY A 115 -0.95 21.97 4.75
CA GLY A 115 -0.05 22.02 3.60
C GLY A 115 -0.64 22.88 2.46
N GLY A 116 -0.12 24.10 2.31
CA GLY A 116 -0.29 24.98 1.14
C GLY A 116 0.99 25.06 0.33
#